data_AF-A0AAD3HBH6-F1
#
_entry.id   AF-A0AAD3HBH6-F1
#
_cell.length_a   1.000
_cell.length_b   1.000
_cell.length_c   1.000
_cell.angle_alpha   90.00
_cell.angle_beta   90.00
_cell.angle_gamma   90.00
#
_symmetry.space_group_name_H-M   'P 1'
#
loop_
_entity.id
_entity.type
_entity.pdbx_description
1 polymer ?
#
loop_
_entity_poly.entity_id
_entity_poly.type
_entity_poly.pdbx_seq_one_letter_code
_entity_poly.pdbx_strand_id
1 'polypeptide(L)'
;MTARILDQVETVLSKEPSEESLYQLLKLVSPTLDRASVKQDHLNLYKKVQFQINSNTDASKAIRSQIVCESLEPFYIKCVKTLGGSRARTSSAASARSTRSARSTASTTSGRRMVESRNSTDSLRSAASIRSADTSVRSAATHGTSDSFGIKSAPSTDSLFNPANKRTSAKRQPAKSSAPKLGGISFRNPIPKNNDAEFDVTTKWPFMNIQQHPNIPPAEQIGSRAAFQCINARGAITHGRAPEKAYSSKNGMTNSVRDEFGKWGGYETLTNVDAIKRELVERGPVVSTSFILSSAFLDFGTGRRSSFNNDLENKKHPVLIVGWENTMVGQVWNVLPIVSTSSGTKAQEKYHKVAFGQYNIDKKCLVPSSNFEKWSWQNGPYFEYKFDMDYSLWGTWDRIDITVTSKQLGALSKSLGGDLISAAISKKKVTLQDKEKKAHSVSCTLGKMVHIEDGDKWKVSLDFVKPSIKEVVIKSKSSKMKEVDC
;
A
#
# COMPACT_ATOMS: atom_id res chain seq x y z
N MET A 1 23.22 -27.36 -8.95
CA MET A 1 23.25 -27.18 -7.49
C MET A 1 21.86 -27.02 -6.89
N THR A 2 20.98 -26.23 -7.49
CA THR A 2 19.60 -25.94 -7.01
C THR A 2 18.64 -27.13 -6.95
N ALA A 3 18.75 -28.14 -7.81
CA ALA A 3 17.91 -29.34 -7.68
C ALA A 3 18.14 -30.07 -6.34
N ARG A 4 19.39 -30.07 -5.86
CA ARG A 4 19.80 -30.78 -4.65
C ARG A 4 19.25 -30.14 -3.38
N ILE A 5 18.96 -28.83 -3.39
CA ILE A 5 18.50 -28.15 -2.17
C ILE A 5 17.04 -28.47 -1.86
N LEU A 6 16.17 -28.62 -2.87
CA LEU A 6 14.78 -28.99 -2.65
C LEU A 6 14.67 -30.37 -2.00
N ASP A 7 15.41 -31.36 -2.51
CA ASP A 7 15.46 -32.71 -1.94
C ASP A 7 15.96 -32.69 -0.48
N GLN A 8 16.99 -31.87 -0.20
CA GLN A 8 17.54 -31.71 1.14
C GLN A 8 16.57 -31.04 2.10
N VAL A 9 15.86 -29.99 1.67
CA VAL A 9 14.85 -29.32 2.49
C VAL A 9 13.70 -30.28 2.79
N GLU A 10 13.18 -31.00 1.80
CA GLU A 10 12.13 -32.00 2.01
C GLU A 10 12.54 -33.10 2.98
N THR A 11 13.80 -33.57 2.89
CA THR A 11 14.37 -34.54 3.83
C THR A 11 14.44 -34.03 5.27
N VAL A 12 14.62 -32.71 5.46
CA VAL A 12 14.57 -32.10 6.80
C VAL A 12 13.12 -31.90 7.26
N LEU A 13 12.22 -31.50 6.35
CA LEU A 13 10.80 -31.31 6.63
C LEU A 13 10.06 -32.61 6.97
N SER A 14 10.56 -33.77 6.50
CA SER A 14 10.02 -35.08 6.87
C SER A 14 10.38 -35.52 8.29
N LYS A 15 11.27 -34.80 8.98
CA LYS A 15 11.66 -35.08 10.39
C LYS A 15 10.70 -34.37 11.35
N GLU A 16 10.71 -34.80 12.61
CA GLU A 16 9.95 -34.09 13.65
C GLU A 16 10.53 -32.69 13.89
N PRO A 17 9.68 -31.63 14.00
CA PRO A 17 10.14 -30.28 14.29
C PRO A 17 10.85 -30.20 15.65
N SER A 18 12.16 -29.92 15.63
CA SER A 18 13.02 -29.84 16.81
C SER A 18 14.16 -28.84 16.60
N GLU A 19 14.90 -28.52 17.66
CA GLU A 19 16.13 -27.71 17.57
C GLU A 19 17.15 -28.32 16.60
N GLU A 20 17.30 -29.65 16.59
CA GLU A 20 18.20 -30.35 15.69
C GLU A 20 17.75 -30.27 14.23
N SER A 21 16.44 -30.45 13.98
CA SER A 21 15.90 -30.34 12.62
C SER A 21 16.02 -28.92 12.08
N LEU A 22 15.88 -27.89 12.93
CA LEU A 22 16.15 -26.50 12.56
C LEU A 22 17.62 -26.27 12.27
N TYR A 23 18.54 -26.76 13.10
CA TYR A 23 19.98 -26.66 12.84
C TYR A 23 20.33 -27.26 11.46
N GLN A 24 19.81 -28.45 11.15
CA GLN A 24 20.03 -29.11 9.85
C GLN A 24 19.48 -28.30 8.68
N LEU A 25 18.27 -27.72 8.83
CA LEU A 25 17.66 -26.87 7.82
C LEU A 25 18.54 -25.64 7.52
N LEU A 26 19.01 -24.94 8.55
CA LEU A 26 19.81 -23.72 8.40
C LEU A 26 21.22 -24.01 7.86
N LYS A 27 21.77 -25.19 8.19
CA LYS A 27 23.09 -25.63 7.69
C LYS A 27 23.11 -25.81 6.17
N LEU A 28 21.96 -26.01 5.52
CA LEU A 28 21.85 -26.08 4.05
C LEU A 28 22.31 -24.79 3.37
N VAL A 29 22.09 -23.62 4.00
CA VAL A 29 22.48 -22.31 3.47
C VAL A 29 23.71 -21.71 4.16
N SER A 30 24.13 -22.30 5.29
CA SER A 30 25.35 -21.92 6.01
C SER A 30 26.04 -23.16 6.57
N PRO A 31 26.88 -23.84 5.76
CA PRO A 31 27.54 -25.09 6.17
C PRO A 31 28.45 -24.95 7.40
N THR A 32 28.96 -23.75 7.64
CA THR A 32 29.83 -23.38 8.77
C THR A 32 29.06 -22.94 10.01
N LEU A 33 27.73 -23.06 10.03
CA LEU A 33 26.90 -22.67 11.17
C LEU A 33 27.24 -23.52 12.40
N ASP A 34 27.62 -22.84 13.48
CA ASP A 34 27.77 -23.44 14.81
C ASP A 34 26.39 -23.57 15.50
N ARG A 35 26.22 -24.62 16.32
CA ARG A 35 24.98 -24.87 17.05
C ARG A 35 24.66 -23.75 18.04
N ALA A 36 25.67 -23.15 18.68
CA ALA A 36 25.43 -22.08 19.66
C ALA A 36 24.84 -20.82 19.01
N SER A 37 25.19 -20.54 17.75
CA SER A 37 24.73 -19.37 17.00
C SER A 37 23.29 -19.47 16.48
N VAL A 38 22.70 -20.68 16.46
CA VAL A 38 21.34 -20.91 15.93
C VAL A 38 20.32 -19.99 16.60
N LYS A 39 20.40 -19.80 17.92
CA LYS A 39 19.46 -18.95 18.67
C LYS A 39 19.48 -17.48 18.24
N GLN A 40 20.61 -16.99 17.74
CA GLN A 40 20.77 -15.60 17.32
C GLN A 40 20.45 -15.41 15.83
N ASP A 41 20.85 -16.37 15.00
CA ASP A 41 20.86 -16.19 13.54
C ASP A 41 19.72 -16.90 12.79
N HIS A 42 18.89 -17.70 13.48
CA HIS A 42 17.91 -18.56 12.82
C HIS A 42 16.97 -17.82 11.87
N LEU A 43 16.52 -16.60 12.19
CA LEU A 43 15.61 -15.84 11.35
C LEU A 43 16.26 -15.39 10.03
N ASN A 44 17.51 -14.92 10.08
CA ASN A 44 18.22 -14.46 8.89
C ASN A 44 18.57 -15.63 7.97
N LEU A 45 18.99 -16.76 8.55
CA LEU A 45 19.31 -17.96 7.80
C LEU A 45 18.04 -18.61 7.21
N TYR A 46 16.92 -18.59 7.94
CA TYR A 46 15.63 -19.04 7.43
C TYR A 46 15.19 -18.27 6.17
N LYS A 47 15.32 -16.94 6.17
CA LYS A 47 15.03 -16.11 4.98
C LYS A 47 15.93 -16.48 3.79
N LYS A 48 17.19 -16.85 4.04
CA LYS A 48 18.09 -17.34 2.98
C LYS A 48 17.64 -18.68 2.43
N VAL A 49 17.14 -19.60 3.26
CA VAL A 49 16.53 -20.87 2.81
C VAL A 49 15.33 -20.58 1.89
N GLN A 50 14.41 -19.70 2.31
CA GLN A 50 13.26 -19.30 1.48
C GLN A 50 13.70 -18.70 0.14
N PHE A 51 14.70 -17.81 0.16
CA PHE A 51 15.25 -17.23 -1.06
C PHE A 51 15.85 -18.29 -2.01
N GLN A 52 16.59 -19.27 -1.48
CA GLN A 52 17.17 -20.33 -2.31
C GLN A 52 16.12 -21.27 -2.91
N ILE A 53 14.99 -21.49 -2.23
CA ILE A 53 13.86 -22.27 -2.77
C ILE A 53 13.15 -21.49 -3.89
N ASN A 54 12.91 -20.20 -3.67
CA ASN A 54 12.19 -19.32 -4.60
C ASN A 54 13.01 -18.89 -5.82
N SER A 55 14.33 -18.85 -5.72
CA SER A 55 15.24 -18.51 -6.83
C SER A 55 15.40 -19.64 -7.86
N ASN A 56 14.74 -20.78 -7.65
CA ASN A 56 14.73 -21.87 -8.62
C ASN A 56 13.78 -21.53 -9.78
N THR A 57 14.34 -21.00 -10.87
CA THR A 57 13.62 -20.51 -12.06
C THR A 57 13.13 -21.61 -13.01
N ASP A 58 13.37 -22.89 -12.69
CA ASP A 58 12.93 -24.01 -13.51
C ASP A 58 11.41 -24.19 -13.37
N ALA A 59 10.67 -23.90 -14.45
CA ALA A 59 9.21 -24.01 -14.50
C ALA A 59 8.70 -25.39 -14.09
N SER A 60 9.46 -26.46 -14.35
CA SER A 60 9.10 -27.83 -13.96
C SER A 60 9.12 -28.04 -12.43
N LYS A 61 9.85 -27.19 -11.70
CA LYS A 61 10.02 -27.27 -10.23
C LYS A 61 9.24 -26.19 -9.48
N ALA A 62 8.62 -25.23 -10.17
CA ALA A 62 7.89 -24.13 -9.54
C ALA A 62 6.79 -24.62 -8.57
N ILE A 63 6.00 -25.62 -8.99
CA ILE A 63 4.95 -26.23 -8.16
C ILE A 63 5.56 -26.90 -6.91
N ARG A 64 6.66 -27.63 -7.08
CA ARG A 64 7.36 -28.29 -5.98
C ARG A 64 7.94 -27.29 -4.99
N SER A 65 8.63 -26.25 -5.47
CA SER A 65 9.14 -25.16 -4.64
C SER A 65 8.02 -24.48 -3.84
N GLN A 66 6.85 -24.28 -4.44
CA GLN A 66 5.69 -23.71 -3.76
C GLN A 66 5.21 -24.61 -2.60
N ILE A 67 5.01 -25.91 -2.85
CA ILE A 67 4.59 -26.88 -1.82
C ILE A 67 5.58 -26.94 -0.65
N VAL A 68 6.88 -26.92 -0.97
CA VAL A 68 7.95 -26.89 0.04
C VAL A 68 7.88 -25.59 0.84
N CYS A 69 7.73 -24.43 0.20
CA CYS A 69 7.59 -23.13 0.88
C CYS A 69 6.37 -23.09 1.81
N GLU A 70 5.22 -23.62 1.39
CA GLU A 70 3.99 -23.69 2.20
C GLU A 70 4.18 -24.58 3.45
N SER A 71 4.97 -25.65 3.34
CA SER A 71 5.26 -26.57 4.44
C SER A 71 6.36 -26.07 5.38
N LEU A 72 7.28 -25.25 4.85
CA LEU A 72 8.48 -24.79 5.53
C LEU A 72 8.20 -23.81 6.67
N GLU A 73 7.23 -22.92 6.51
CA GLU A 73 6.90 -21.90 7.52
C GLU A 73 6.29 -22.50 8.81
N PRO A 74 5.24 -23.35 8.74
CA PRO A 74 4.72 -24.02 9.92
C PRO A 74 5.77 -24.88 10.64
N PHE A 75 6.65 -25.54 9.87
CA PHE A 75 7.76 -26.34 10.41
C PHE A 75 8.74 -25.46 11.20
N TYR A 76 9.20 -24.36 10.60
CA TYR A 76 10.12 -23.43 11.24
C TYR A 76 9.53 -22.85 12.53
N ILE A 77 8.27 -22.42 12.53
CA ILE A 77 7.58 -21.89 13.72
C ILE A 77 7.58 -22.93 14.85
N LYS A 78 7.31 -24.20 14.54
CA LYS A 78 7.34 -25.29 15.53
C LYS A 78 8.75 -25.49 16.10
N CYS A 79 9.78 -25.51 15.26
CA CYS A 79 11.15 -25.64 15.75
C CYS A 79 11.58 -24.47 16.64
N VAL A 80 11.24 -23.23 16.28
CA VAL A 80 11.57 -22.04 17.09
C VAL A 80 10.89 -22.08 18.46
N LYS A 81 9.66 -22.61 18.55
CA LYS A 81 9.01 -22.82 19.85
C LYS A 81 9.81 -23.77 20.76
N THR A 82 10.45 -24.79 20.19
CA THR A 82 11.30 -25.72 20.97
C THR A 82 12.59 -25.06 21.46
N LEU A 83 13.17 -24.11 20.72
CA LEU A 83 14.38 -23.36 21.13
C LEU A 83 14.18 -22.55 22.41
N GLY A 84 12.97 -22.01 22.62
CA GLY A 84 12.63 -21.19 23.78
C GLY A 84 12.16 -21.97 25.01
N GLY A 85 11.81 -23.25 24.86
CA GLY A 85 11.17 -24.07 25.91
C GLY A 85 12.11 -24.73 26.91
N SER A 86 13.42 -24.81 26.63
CA SER A 86 14.39 -25.55 27.46
C SER A 86 14.86 -24.83 28.73
N ARG A 87 14.06 -23.93 29.31
CA ARG A 87 14.37 -23.32 30.62
C ARG A 87 13.58 -23.98 31.74
N ALA A 88 14.33 -24.72 32.56
CA ALA A 88 14.01 -25.19 33.91
C ALA A 88 12.97 -26.32 34.03
N ARG A 89 13.43 -27.57 33.87
CA ARG A 89 12.91 -28.67 34.69
C ARG A 89 14.06 -29.60 35.13
N THR A 90 14.06 -29.85 36.43
CA THR A 90 14.81 -30.84 37.24
C THR A 90 16.27 -30.54 37.63
N SER A 91 16.41 -30.00 38.85
CA SER A 91 17.26 -30.62 39.88
C SER A 91 16.57 -30.52 41.25
N SER A 92 15.73 -31.49 41.59
CA SER A 92 15.27 -31.71 42.96
C SER A 92 15.33 -33.20 43.28
N ALA A 93 16.47 -33.62 43.84
CA ALA A 93 16.61 -34.87 44.55
C ALA A 93 17.46 -34.64 45.80
N ALA A 94 16.94 -35.13 46.92
CA ALA A 94 17.56 -35.32 48.23
C ALA A 94 17.96 -34.09 49.06
N SER A 95 17.15 -33.76 50.08
CA SER A 95 17.58 -33.95 51.47
C SER A 95 16.40 -33.87 52.43
N ALA A 96 16.33 -34.84 53.34
CA ALA A 96 15.35 -35.01 54.39
C ALA A 96 15.79 -34.34 55.72
N ARG A 97 14.88 -34.33 56.70
CA ARG A 97 14.95 -33.83 58.10
C ARG A 97 14.72 -32.32 58.28
N SER A 98 14.04 -31.83 59.31
CA SER A 98 13.31 -32.40 60.45
C SER A 98 12.75 -31.22 61.27
N THR A 99 11.66 -31.49 62.01
CA THR A 99 11.25 -30.87 63.30
C THR A 99 10.62 -29.47 63.38
N ARG A 100 9.36 -29.49 63.89
CA ARG A 100 8.78 -28.69 65.01
C ARG A 100 8.68 -27.16 64.81
N SER A 101 7.70 -26.42 65.33
CA SER A 101 6.52 -26.65 66.17
C SER A 101 5.68 -25.35 66.17
N ALA A 102 4.35 -25.48 66.21
CA ALA A 102 3.35 -24.72 66.98
C ALA A 102 3.22 -23.17 66.95
N ARG A 103 1.93 -22.78 67.11
CA ARG A 103 1.36 -21.53 67.70
C ARG A 103 1.39 -20.26 66.83
N SER A 104 0.42 -19.34 66.84
CA SER A 104 -0.96 -19.24 67.33
C SER A 104 -1.46 -17.81 67.04
N THR A 105 -2.76 -17.67 66.73
CA THR A 105 -3.72 -16.62 67.16
C THR A 105 -3.52 -15.11 66.90
N ALA A 106 -4.65 -14.48 66.53
CA ALA A 106 -5.18 -13.15 66.95
C ALA A 106 -4.54 -11.89 66.30
N SER A 107 -5.25 -11.14 65.45
CA SER A 107 -6.30 -10.12 65.70
C SER A 107 -5.81 -8.77 66.25
N THR A 108 -6.02 -7.69 65.49
CA THR A 108 -6.45 -6.31 65.88
C THR A 108 -6.14 -5.36 64.69
N THR A 109 -7.05 -4.57 64.12
CA THR A 109 -7.84 -3.41 64.61
C THR A 109 -7.08 -2.07 64.53
N SER A 110 -7.67 -1.11 63.78
CA SER A 110 -7.64 0.36 63.94
C SER A 110 -6.65 1.23 63.12
N GLY A 111 -7.20 2.34 62.60
CA GLY A 111 -6.51 3.63 62.43
C GLY A 111 -6.37 4.13 60.99
N ARG A 112 -7.36 4.77 60.36
CA ARG A 112 -7.75 6.21 60.47
C ARG A 112 -6.65 7.21 60.05
N ARG A 113 -6.78 7.80 58.85
CA ARG A 113 -6.61 9.27 58.65
C ARG A 113 -7.12 9.73 57.28
N MET A 114 -8.22 10.50 57.30
CA MET A 114 -8.53 11.50 56.29
C MET A 114 -7.57 12.68 56.42
N VAL A 115 -7.21 13.30 55.30
CA VAL A 115 -6.86 14.72 55.26
C VAL A 115 -7.55 15.32 54.02
N GLU A 116 -8.59 16.10 54.28
CA GLU A 116 -9.10 17.13 53.38
C GLU A 116 -8.11 18.31 53.35
N SER A 117 -7.94 18.90 52.17
CA SER A 117 -7.43 20.26 52.04
C SER A 117 -8.21 20.96 50.92
N ARG A 118 -9.11 21.85 51.34
CA ARG A 118 -9.70 22.92 50.55
C ARG A 118 -8.79 24.15 50.63
N ASN A 119 -8.74 24.93 49.55
CA ASN A 119 -8.76 26.40 49.46
C ASN A 119 -8.56 26.75 47.97
N SER A 120 -9.58 27.19 47.22
CA SER A 120 -10.14 28.56 47.16
C SER A 120 -9.09 29.66 47.03
N THR A 121 -9.08 30.34 45.87
CA THR A 121 -9.39 31.78 45.77
C THR A 121 -9.54 32.21 44.31
N ASP A 122 -10.61 32.98 44.07
CA ASP A 122 -10.91 33.83 42.93
C ASP A 122 -9.80 34.83 42.57
N SER A 123 -9.76 35.26 41.30
CA SER A 123 -9.79 36.70 40.95
C SER A 123 -10.00 36.96 39.46
N LEU A 124 -11.05 37.72 39.18
CA LEU A 124 -11.35 38.46 37.96
C LEU A 124 -10.43 39.68 37.77
N ARG A 125 -10.29 40.12 36.51
CA ARG A 125 -9.89 41.44 35.93
C ARG A 125 -8.92 41.19 34.76
N SER A 126 -8.89 41.92 33.65
CA SER A 126 -9.65 43.03 33.09
C SER A 126 -9.18 43.20 31.64
N ALA A 127 -10.00 43.89 30.84
CA ALA A 127 -9.76 44.27 29.46
C ALA A 127 -8.56 45.20 29.20
N ALA A 128 -7.99 45.11 27.99
CA ALA A 128 -7.38 46.18 27.18
C ALA A 128 -7.29 45.63 25.74
N SER A 129 -8.02 46.11 24.73
CA SER A 129 -7.96 47.41 24.05
C SER A 129 -6.56 47.80 23.57
N ILE A 130 -6.21 47.40 22.33
CA ILE A 130 -5.12 48.02 21.56
C ILE A 130 -5.59 48.19 20.11
N ARG A 131 -5.66 49.47 19.70
CA ARG A 131 -5.76 49.97 18.32
C ARG A 131 -4.42 49.77 17.61
N SER A 132 -4.43 49.53 16.30
CA SER A 132 -3.38 49.92 15.33
C SER A 132 -3.98 49.76 13.93
N ALA A 133 -4.38 50.84 13.27
CA ALA A 133 -3.56 51.81 12.51
C ALA A 133 -3.38 51.37 11.04
N ASP A 134 -4.16 52.05 10.19
CA ASP A 134 -3.97 52.20 8.75
C ASP A 134 -2.53 52.57 8.40
N THR A 135 -2.03 52.03 7.29
CA THR A 135 -1.04 52.72 6.46
C THR A 135 -1.27 52.40 4.99
N SER A 136 -1.79 53.41 4.29
CA SER A 136 -1.81 53.47 2.84
C SER A 136 -0.39 53.66 2.31
N VAL A 137 -0.04 52.99 1.22
CA VAL A 137 1.09 53.39 0.37
C VAL A 137 0.59 53.60 -1.05
N ARG A 138 0.55 54.89 -1.43
CA ARG A 138 0.60 55.35 -2.82
C ARG A 138 2.02 55.12 -3.36
N SER A 139 2.13 54.72 -4.62
CA SER A 139 3.23 55.15 -5.50
C SER A 139 2.78 55.07 -6.95
N ALA A 140 3.19 56.08 -7.70
CA ALA A 140 2.68 56.48 -9.00
C ALA A 140 3.55 56.02 -10.17
N ALA A 141 2.89 55.92 -11.33
CA ALA A 141 3.31 56.27 -12.70
C ALA A 141 4.69 55.82 -13.25
N THR A 142 4.71 55.16 -14.42
CA THR A 142 4.93 55.82 -15.74
C THR A 142 4.97 54.84 -16.93
N HIS A 143 4.31 55.27 -18.02
CA HIS A 143 4.51 55.09 -19.48
C HIS A 143 4.93 53.78 -20.20
N GLY A 144 4.23 53.54 -21.34
CA GLY A 144 4.75 52.87 -22.56
C GLY A 144 3.73 51.94 -23.24
N THR A 145 2.78 52.46 -24.03
CA THR A 145 2.73 52.47 -25.53
C THR A 145 2.53 51.13 -26.26
N SER A 146 1.64 51.20 -27.27
CA SER A 146 1.38 50.29 -28.41
C SER A 146 0.63 48.98 -28.09
N ASP A 147 -0.25 48.43 -28.92
CA ASP A 147 -1.01 48.91 -30.07
C ASP A 147 -2.15 47.90 -30.28
N SER A 148 -3.29 48.43 -30.72
CA SER A 148 -4.30 47.87 -31.64
C SER A 148 -4.49 46.34 -31.77
N PHE A 149 -5.74 45.85 -31.66
CA PHE A 149 -6.46 45.21 -32.77
C PHE A 149 -7.91 44.92 -32.33
N GLY A 150 -8.85 45.58 -33.00
CA GLY A 150 -10.28 45.35 -32.80
C GLY A 150 -10.76 44.10 -33.52
N ILE A 151 -11.75 43.41 -32.95
CA ILE A 151 -12.63 42.51 -33.68
C ILE A 151 -14.06 42.88 -33.36
N LYS A 152 -14.79 43.14 -34.45
CA LYS A 152 -16.16 43.58 -34.55
C LYS A 152 -17.15 42.47 -34.17
N SER A 153 -18.27 42.98 -33.70
CA SER A 153 -19.56 42.39 -33.37
C SER A 153 -20.19 41.55 -34.49
N ALA A 154 -21.10 40.68 -34.04
CA ALA A 154 -22.05 39.86 -34.80
C ALA A 154 -22.92 40.67 -35.81
N PRO A 155 -23.68 39.96 -36.67
CA PRO A 155 -25.10 39.84 -36.34
C PRO A 155 -25.74 38.47 -36.65
N SER A 156 -26.91 38.30 -36.02
CA SER A 156 -27.95 37.28 -36.18
C SER A 156 -28.55 37.20 -37.58
N THR A 157 -29.05 36.02 -37.96
CA THR A 157 -30.32 35.87 -38.71
C THR A 157 -30.96 34.50 -38.47
N ASP A 158 -32.28 34.54 -38.32
CA ASP A 158 -33.25 33.44 -38.35
C ASP A 158 -33.20 32.65 -39.66
N SER A 159 -33.57 31.36 -39.62
CA SER A 159 -34.61 30.84 -40.51
C SER A 159 -35.06 29.42 -40.15
N LEU A 160 -36.38 29.29 -40.14
CA LEU A 160 -37.18 28.07 -40.15
C LEU A 160 -36.81 27.16 -41.33
N PHE A 161 -36.79 25.85 -41.14
CA PHE A 161 -37.42 24.89 -42.07
C PHE A 161 -37.48 23.48 -41.44
N ASN A 162 -38.71 23.00 -41.28
CA ASN A 162 -39.07 21.59 -41.10
C ASN A 162 -39.35 21.03 -42.51
N PRO A 163 -39.03 19.77 -42.86
CA PRO A 163 -40.11 18.78 -42.78
C PRO A 163 -39.72 17.30 -42.55
N ALA A 164 -40.63 16.61 -41.88
CA ALA A 164 -41.25 15.32 -42.22
C ALA A 164 -40.42 14.03 -42.41
N ASN A 165 -40.75 13.07 -41.52
CA ASN A 165 -41.11 11.67 -41.77
C ASN A 165 -40.27 10.81 -42.75
N LYS A 166 -39.61 9.79 -42.18
CA LYS A 166 -39.71 8.41 -42.69
C LYS A 166 -39.41 7.37 -41.60
N ARG A 167 -40.47 6.80 -41.04
CA ARG A 167 -40.47 5.52 -40.33
C ARG A 167 -40.06 4.43 -41.32
N THR A 168 -39.00 3.69 -41.02
CA THR A 168 -38.82 2.33 -41.54
C THR A 168 -38.49 1.40 -40.38
N SER A 169 -39.41 0.48 -40.15
CA SER A 169 -39.32 -0.65 -39.25
C SER A 169 -38.48 -1.75 -39.89
N ALA A 170 -37.33 -2.07 -39.31
CA ALA A 170 -36.53 -3.23 -39.69
C ALA A 170 -36.34 -4.15 -38.48
N LYS A 171 -37.05 -5.27 -38.54
CA LYS A 171 -37.00 -6.45 -37.68
C LYS A 171 -35.60 -7.08 -37.81
N ARG A 172 -34.76 -7.00 -36.77
CA ARG A 172 -33.46 -7.68 -36.72
C ARG A 172 -33.49 -8.83 -35.71
N GLN A 173 -33.25 -10.04 -36.20
CA GLN A 173 -33.04 -11.24 -35.41
C GLN A 173 -31.73 -11.15 -34.60
N PRO A 174 -31.63 -11.83 -33.44
CA PRO A 174 -30.41 -11.84 -32.65
C PRO A 174 -29.34 -12.74 -33.29
N ALA A 175 -28.25 -12.12 -33.75
CA ALA A 175 -27.04 -12.83 -34.12
C ALA A 175 -26.37 -13.42 -32.86
N LYS A 176 -26.23 -14.75 -32.81
CA LYS A 176 -25.36 -15.45 -31.87
C LYS A 176 -23.91 -15.10 -32.23
N SER A 177 -23.28 -14.19 -31.47
CA SER A 177 -21.84 -13.97 -31.56
C SER A 177 -21.12 -14.96 -30.63
N SER A 178 -20.47 -15.95 -31.24
CA SER A 178 -19.45 -16.76 -30.60
C SER A 178 -18.17 -15.93 -30.46
N ALA A 179 -17.98 -15.30 -29.31
CA ALA A 179 -16.70 -14.67 -28.96
C ALA A 179 -15.64 -15.75 -28.70
N PRO A 180 -14.41 -15.62 -29.23
CA PRO A 180 -13.34 -16.56 -28.98
C PRO A 180 -12.87 -16.42 -27.52
N LYS A 181 -12.84 -17.53 -26.78
CA LYS A 181 -12.21 -17.62 -25.45
C LYS A 181 -10.71 -17.40 -25.61
N LEU A 182 -10.26 -16.17 -25.40
CA LEU A 182 -8.85 -15.89 -25.13
C LEU A 182 -8.50 -16.51 -23.78
N GLY A 183 -7.70 -17.58 -23.81
CA GLY A 183 -7.13 -18.23 -22.65
C GLY A 183 -6.12 -17.33 -21.95
N GLY A 184 -6.60 -16.40 -21.14
CA GLY A 184 -5.78 -15.73 -20.14
C GLY A 184 -5.46 -16.73 -19.03
N ILE A 185 -4.20 -17.11 -18.90
CA ILE A 185 -3.70 -17.83 -17.73
C ILE A 185 -3.87 -16.89 -16.54
N SER A 186 -4.98 -17.06 -15.83
CA SER A 186 -5.29 -16.33 -14.61
C SER A 186 -4.51 -16.99 -13.48
N PHE A 187 -3.49 -16.31 -12.95
CA PHE A 187 -2.86 -16.65 -11.67
C PHE A 187 -3.85 -16.36 -10.52
N ARG A 188 -4.98 -17.07 -10.49
CA ARG A 188 -5.82 -17.16 -9.30
C ARG A 188 -5.17 -18.22 -8.43
N ASN A 189 -4.34 -17.80 -7.49
CA ASN A 189 -4.02 -18.66 -6.35
C ASN A 189 -5.34 -19.20 -5.79
N PRO A 190 -5.46 -20.51 -5.51
CA PRO A 190 -6.66 -21.05 -4.90
C PRO A 190 -6.93 -20.26 -3.63
N ILE A 191 -8.11 -19.62 -3.58
CA ILE A 191 -8.55 -18.87 -2.42
C ILE A 191 -8.45 -19.83 -1.23
N PRO A 192 -7.71 -19.48 -0.15
CA PRO A 192 -7.68 -20.30 1.04
C PRO A 192 -9.13 -20.54 1.45
N LYS A 193 -9.57 -21.80 1.51
CA LYS A 193 -10.95 -22.14 1.94
C LYS A 193 -11.26 -21.70 3.38
N ASN A 194 -10.25 -21.17 4.08
CA ASN A 194 -10.35 -20.68 5.45
C ASN A 194 -10.45 -19.15 5.46
N ASN A 195 -11.64 -18.62 5.13
CA ASN A 195 -11.97 -17.18 5.22
C ASN A 195 -11.94 -16.61 6.66
N ASP A 196 -11.61 -17.45 7.63
CA ASP A 196 -11.50 -17.12 9.04
C ASP A 196 -10.08 -16.77 9.48
N ALA A 197 -9.08 -16.97 8.63
CA ALA A 197 -7.73 -16.50 8.94
C ALA A 197 -7.68 -14.98 9.03
N GLU A 198 -6.86 -14.46 9.96
CA GLU A 198 -6.60 -13.03 10.08
C GLU A 198 -5.95 -12.51 8.79
N PHE A 199 -6.25 -11.27 8.43
CA PHE A 199 -5.77 -10.67 7.20
C PHE A 199 -5.45 -9.19 7.39
N ASP A 200 -4.24 -8.81 7.02
CA ASP A 200 -3.81 -7.42 6.95
C ASP A 200 -3.20 -7.15 5.56
N VAL A 201 -3.79 -6.19 4.85
CA VAL A 201 -3.32 -5.73 3.53
C VAL A 201 -1.84 -5.33 3.59
N THR A 202 -1.39 -4.67 4.66
CA THR A 202 0.01 -4.22 4.78
C THR A 202 0.99 -5.35 5.07
N THR A 203 0.53 -6.44 5.68
CA THR A 203 1.35 -7.66 5.83
C THR A 203 1.45 -8.39 4.50
N LYS A 204 0.35 -8.51 3.75
CA LYS A 204 0.35 -9.16 2.43
C LYS A 204 1.13 -8.37 1.37
N TRP A 205 1.06 -7.04 1.41
CA TRP A 205 1.75 -6.16 0.48
C TRP A 205 2.61 -5.12 1.23
N PRO A 206 3.80 -5.51 1.71
CA PRO A 206 4.65 -4.66 2.55
C PRO A 206 5.13 -3.37 1.88
N PHE A 207 5.08 -3.30 0.54
CA PHE A 207 5.43 -2.10 -0.22
C PHE A 207 4.32 -1.04 -0.19
N MET A 208 3.13 -1.33 0.36
CA MET A 208 2.06 -0.36 0.46
C MET A 208 2.30 0.64 1.60
N ASN A 209 2.70 1.86 1.25
CA ASN A 209 2.61 2.99 2.15
C ASN A 209 1.27 3.71 1.94
N ILE A 210 0.23 3.33 2.68
CA ILE A 210 -1.14 3.87 2.54
C ILE A 210 -1.22 5.32 3.06
N GLN A 211 -0.28 5.74 3.90
CA GLN A 211 -0.50 6.87 4.80
C GLN A 211 0.13 8.17 4.33
N GLN A 212 1.19 8.09 3.53
CA GLN A 212 2.01 9.24 3.18
C GLN A 212 2.22 9.31 1.68
N HIS A 213 1.32 10.03 1.00
CA HIS A 213 1.58 10.48 -0.36
C HIS A 213 1.42 12.00 -0.45
N PRO A 214 2.38 12.73 -1.05
CA PRO A 214 2.32 14.20 -1.18
C PRO A 214 1.10 14.73 -1.93
N ASN A 215 0.38 13.90 -2.69
CA ASN A 215 -0.76 14.30 -3.51
C ASN A 215 -2.12 13.96 -2.88
N ILE A 216 -2.18 13.74 -1.57
CA ILE A 216 -3.43 13.46 -0.88
C ILE A 216 -4.30 14.74 -0.86
N PRO A 217 -5.59 14.66 -1.22
CA PRO A 217 -6.51 15.81 -1.15
C PRO A 217 -6.52 16.48 0.25
N PRO A 218 -6.88 17.78 0.31
CA PRO A 218 -7.07 18.50 1.57
C PRO A 218 -8.00 17.74 2.51
N ALA A 219 -7.79 17.91 3.81
CA ALA A 219 -8.47 17.09 4.81
C ALA A 219 -9.97 17.36 4.92
N GLU A 220 -10.43 18.52 4.44
CA GLU A 220 -11.83 18.90 4.36
C GLU A 220 -12.59 18.00 3.37
N GLN A 221 -11.87 17.36 2.44
CA GLN A 221 -12.44 16.54 1.36
C GLN A 221 -12.29 15.05 1.64
N ILE A 222 -12.87 14.62 2.76
CA ILE A 222 -12.68 13.28 3.33
C ILE A 222 -13.05 12.17 2.33
N GLY A 223 -14.12 12.36 1.54
CA GLY A 223 -14.51 11.40 0.50
C GLY A 223 -13.49 11.25 -0.63
N SER A 224 -12.98 12.37 -1.14
CA SER A 224 -11.88 12.35 -2.12
C SER A 224 -10.65 11.67 -1.54
N ARG A 225 -10.28 12.03 -0.30
CA ARG A 225 -9.13 11.46 0.38
C ARG A 225 -9.22 9.95 0.55
N ALA A 226 -10.38 9.44 0.99
CA ALA A 226 -10.66 8.01 1.09
C ALA A 226 -10.48 7.29 -0.26
N ALA A 227 -11.08 7.87 -1.30
CA ALA A 227 -11.03 7.33 -2.64
C ALA A 227 -9.60 7.27 -3.16
N PHE A 228 -8.83 8.36 -3.06
CA PHE A 228 -7.44 8.39 -3.52
C PHE A 228 -6.53 7.46 -2.71
N GLN A 229 -6.71 7.32 -1.40
CA GLN A 229 -5.97 6.34 -0.62
C GLN A 229 -6.27 4.91 -1.10
N CYS A 230 -7.53 4.58 -1.36
CA CYS A 230 -7.92 3.29 -1.93
C CYS A 230 -7.36 3.08 -3.34
N ILE A 231 -7.51 4.04 -4.25
CA ILE A 231 -6.99 4.01 -5.62
C ILE A 231 -5.46 3.83 -5.62
N ASN A 232 -4.74 4.60 -4.81
CA ASN A 232 -3.29 4.49 -4.70
C ASN A 232 -2.87 3.15 -4.09
N ALA A 233 -3.55 2.67 -3.06
CA ALA A 233 -3.24 1.35 -2.52
C ALA A 233 -3.47 0.22 -3.55
N ARG A 234 -4.60 0.25 -4.25
CA ARG A 234 -4.95 -0.75 -5.27
C ARG A 234 -4.03 -0.69 -6.48
N GLY A 235 -3.71 0.50 -6.95
CA GLY A 235 -2.66 0.68 -7.94
C GLY A 235 -1.35 0.07 -7.45
N ALA A 236 -0.94 0.31 -6.20
CA ALA A 236 0.33 -0.21 -5.69
C ALA A 236 0.35 -1.74 -5.78
N ILE A 237 -0.75 -2.38 -5.37
CA ILE A 237 -0.95 -3.83 -5.44
C ILE A 237 -0.87 -4.32 -6.89
N THR A 238 -1.68 -3.76 -7.78
CA THR A 238 -1.72 -4.16 -9.20
C THR A 238 -0.35 -4.06 -9.85
N HIS A 239 0.44 -3.06 -9.49
CA HIS A 239 1.75 -2.82 -10.07
C HIS A 239 2.89 -3.50 -9.29
N GLY A 240 2.58 -4.18 -8.19
CA GLY A 240 3.54 -4.91 -7.36
C GLY A 240 4.62 -4.05 -6.71
N ARG A 241 4.40 -2.74 -6.54
CA ARG A 241 5.41 -1.82 -5.98
C ARG A 241 4.80 -0.60 -5.30
N ALA A 242 5.56 0.00 -4.39
CA ALA A 242 5.23 1.31 -3.83
C ALA A 242 5.19 2.35 -4.96
N PRO A 243 4.17 3.21 -5.02
CA PRO A 243 4.13 4.27 -6.01
C PRO A 243 5.15 5.36 -5.68
N GLU A 244 6.07 5.65 -6.61
CA GLU A 244 6.91 6.86 -6.56
C GLU A 244 6.04 8.13 -6.58
N LYS A 245 4.87 8.07 -7.22
CA LYS A 245 3.89 9.15 -7.35
C LYS A 245 2.47 8.61 -7.20
N ALA A 246 1.62 9.31 -6.45
CA ALA A 246 0.21 8.99 -6.31
C ALA A 246 -0.62 9.51 -7.48
N TYR A 247 -1.69 8.78 -7.79
CA TYR A 247 -2.83 9.29 -8.53
C TYR A 247 -3.37 10.53 -7.82
N SER A 248 -3.61 11.58 -8.60
CA SER A 248 -4.14 12.85 -8.12
C SER A 248 -5.33 13.29 -8.97
N SER A 249 -6.23 14.08 -8.37
CA SER A 249 -7.33 14.70 -9.10
C SER A 249 -6.78 15.86 -9.93
N LYS A 250 -6.87 15.74 -11.26
CA LYS A 250 -6.55 16.84 -12.18
C LYS A 250 -7.71 17.80 -12.41
N ASN A 251 -8.93 17.31 -12.23
CA ASN A 251 -10.17 18.01 -12.56
C ASN A 251 -11.01 18.04 -11.30
N GLY A 252 -11.13 19.22 -10.66
CA GLY A 252 -12.08 19.53 -9.57
C GLY A 252 -12.29 18.41 -8.55
N MET A 253 -11.74 18.56 -7.34
CA MET A 253 -11.98 17.57 -6.30
C MET A 253 -13.46 17.53 -5.92
N THR A 254 -14.05 16.33 -5.91
CA THR A 254 -15.42 16.11 -5.45
C THR A 254 -15.39 15.60 -4.01
N ASN A 255 -16.43 15.84 -3.23
CA ASN A 255 -16.50 15.30 -1.86
C ASN A 255 -17.00 13.84 -1.81
N SER A 256 -17.22 13.20 -2.96
CA SER A 256 -17.88 11.91 -3.08
C SER A 256 -16.91 10.82 -3.53
N VAL A 257 -16.80 9.74 -2.74
CA VAL A 257 -16.01 8.54 -3.11
C VAL A 257 -16.45 7.97 -4.46
N ARG A 258 -17.77 7.99 -4.70
CA ARG A 258 -18.39 7.48 -5.91
C ARG A 258 -17.93 8.24 -7.15
N ASP A 259 -17.90 9.55 -7.06
CA ASP A 259 -17.58 10.42 -8.18
C ASP A 259 -16.10 10.30 -8.52
N GLU A 260 -15.23 10.23 -7.50
CA GLU A 260 -13.82 9.95 -7.71
C GLU A 260 -13.60 8.58 -8.35
N PHE A 261 -14.20 7.49 -7.85
CA PHE A 261 -14.11 6.18 -8.52
C PHE A 261 -14.70 6.19 -9.94
N GLY A 262 -15.74 6.99 -10.19
CA GLY A 262 -16.30 7.23 -11.52
C GLY A 262 -15.26 7.70 -12.54
N LYS A 263 -14.33 8.58 -12.12
CA LYS A 263 -13.21 9.05 -12.95
C LYS A 263 -12.23 7.94 -13.32
N TRP A 264 -12.21 6.83 -12.57
CA TRP A 264 -11.31 5.68 -12.73
C TRP A 264 -12.01 4.41 -13.27
N GLY A 265 -13.08 4.60 -14.05
CA GLY A 265 -13.80 3.49 -14.69
C GLY A 265 -14.98 2.95 -13.89
N GLY A 266 -15.41 3.65 -12.84
CA GLY A 266 -16.62 3.30 -12.08
C GLY A 266 -16.31 2.67 -10.73
N TYR A 267 -17.38 2.23 -10.07
CA TYR A 267 -17.32 1.62 -8.75
C TYR A 267 -18.26 0.42 -8.65
N GLU A 268 -17.90 -0.51 -7.78
CA GLU A 268 -18.75 -1.62 -7.34
C GLU A 268 -19.16 -1.39 -5.89
N THR A 269 -20.36 -1.86 -5.54
CA THR A 269 -20.86 -1.81 -4.15
C THR A 269 -20.84 -3.20 -3.55
N LEU A 270 -20.16 -3.36 -2.43
CA LEU A 270 -20.11 -4.60 -1.65
C LEU A 270 -21.07 -4.47 -0.47
N THR A 271 -22.00 -5.42 -0.36
CA THR A 271 -23.11 -5.38 0.61
C THR A 271 -23.06 -6.48 1.67
N ASN A 272 -22.10 -7.40 1.59
CA ASN A 272 -21.91 -8.47 2.57
C ASN A 272 -20.44 -8.64 2.97
N VAL A 273 -20.23 -9.18 4.16
CA VAL A 273 -18.91 -9.35 4.79
C VAL A 273 -17.98 -10.23 3.94
N ASP A 274 -18.49 -11.32 3.37
CA ASP A 274 -17.68 -12.25 2.57
C ASP A 274 -17.16 -11.60 1.28
N ALA A 275 -17.98 -10.78 0.63
CA ALA A 275 -17.57 -10.00 -0.53
C ALA A 275 -16.49 -8.98 -0.16
N ILE A 276 -16.61 -8.32 0.99
CA ILE A 276 -15.59 -7.38 1.49
C ILE A 276 -14.28 -8.13 1.78
N LYS A 277 -14.32 -9.25 2.51
CA LYS A 277 -13.13 -10.08 2.81
C LYS A 277 -12.45 -10.58 1.54
N ARG A 278 -13.22 -11.15 0.60
CA ARG A 278 -12.69 -11.62 -0.68
C ARG A 278 -12.00 -10.50 -1.44
N GLU A 279 -12.65 -9.34 -1.51
CA GLU A 279 -12.10 -8.19 -2.22
C GLU A 279 -10.80 -7.67 -1.58
N LEU A 280 -10.74 -7.62 -0.24
CA LEU A 280 -9.52 -7.29 0.51
C LEU A 280 -8.36 -8.23 0.19
N VAL A 281 -8.63 -9.53 0.12
CA VAL A 281 -7.63 -10.56 -0.20
C VAL A 281 -7.19 -10.47 -1.64
N GLU A 282 -8.12 -10.34 -2.58
CA GLU A 282 -7.80 -10.42 -4.00
C GLU A 282 -7.21 -9.13 -4.56
N ARG A 283 -7.73 -7.98 -4.13
CA ARG A 283 -7.53 -6.69 -4.81
C ARG A 283 -7.13 -5.55 -3.87
N GLY A 284 -7.19 -5.76 -2.56
CA GLY A 284 -6.75 -4.77 -1.57
C GLY A 284 -7.87 -3.91 -0.98
N PRO A 285 -7.55 -2.75 -0.42
CA PRO A 285 -8.41 -2.05 0.53
C PRO A 285 -9.73 -1.58 -0.08
N VAL A 286 -10.71 -1.37 0.80
CA VAL A 286 -12.11 -1.07 0.48
C VAL A 286 -12.54 0.19 1.24
N VAL A 287 -13.38 1.03 0.63
CA VAL A 287 -13.89 2.24 1.31
C VAL A 287 -15.28 1.98 1.85
N SER A 288 -15.47 1.99 3.16
CA SER A 288 -16.80 2.09 3.74
C SER A 288 -17.32 3.51 3.58
N THR A 289 -18.55 3.68 3.11
CA THR A 289 -19.23 5.00 3.02
C THR A 289 -20.42 5.13 3.98
N SER A 290 -20.67 4.09 4.77
CA SER A 290 -21.78 4.01 5.72
C SER A 290 -21.34 4.10 7.18
N PHE A 291 -20.03 4.20 7.46
CA PHE A 291 -19.50 4.24 8.81
C PHE A 291 -19.96 5.48 9.58
N ILE A 292 -20.40 5.27 10.82
CA ILE A 292 -20.89 6.32 11.73
C ILE A 292 -20.05 6.30 13.00
N LEU A 293 -19.31 7.37 13.26
CA LEU A 293 -18.60 7.55 14.52
C LEU A 293 -19.62 7.85 15.62
N SER A 294 -19.60 7.10 16.71
CA SER A 294 -20.39 7.44 17.91
C SER A 294 -19.50 8.05 18.98
N SER A 295 -20.08 8.78 19.91
CA SER A 295 -19.39 9.27 21.12
C SER A 295 -18.70 8.11 21.84
N ALA A 296 -19.42 7.01 22.04
CA ALA A 296 -18.90 5.81 22.67
C ALA A 296 -17.67 5.24 21.93
N PHE A 297 -17.66 5.27 20.60
CA PHE A 297 -16.50 4.83 19.83
C PHE A 297 -15.29 5.74 20.03
N LEU A 298 -15.50 7.06 20.05
CA LEU A 298 -14.44 8.07 20.24
C LEU A 298 -13.86 8.06 21.65
N ASP A 299 -14.71 7.80 22.65
CA ASP A 299 -14.33 7.75 24.08
C ASP A 299 -13.68 6.43 24.48
N PHE A 300 -13.85 5.38 23.67
CA PHE A 300 -13.28 4.08 23.96
C PHE A 300 -11.78 4.02 23.65
N GLY A 301 -10.97 4.16 24.69
CA GLY A 301 -9.51 3.99 24.64
C GLY A 301 -8.75 5.28 24.32
N THR A 302 -7.46 5.27 24.64
CA THR A 302 -6.59 6.43 24.42
C THR A 302 -6.27 6.63 22.94
N GLY A 303 -6.52 7.83 22.39
CA GLY A 303 -6.02 8.25 21.07
C GLY A 303 -7.00 8.16 19.89
N ARG A 304 -8.26 7.75 20.09
CA ARG A 304 -9.27 7.76 19.00
C ARG A 304 -9.75 9.17 18.65
N ARG A 305 -10.00 10.00 19.67
CA ARG A 305 -10.36 11.43 19.50
C ARG A 305 -9.33 12.25 18.72
N SER A 306 -8.06 11.84 18.71
CA SER A 306 -7.01 12.48 17.89
C SER A 306 -6.88 11.87 16.50
N SER A 307 -7.46 10.70 16.27
CA SER A 307 -7.37 9.98 15.00
C SER A 307 -8.55 10.27 14.08
N PHE A 308 -9.73 10.55 14.63
CA PHE A 308 -10.91 10.85 13.84
C PHE A 308 -11.29 12.33 13.94
N ASN A 309 -11.91 12.85 12.88
CA ASN A 309 -12.48 14.19 12.94
C ASN A 309 -13.75 14.17 13.80
N ASN A 310 -13.69 14.79 14.98
CA ASN A 310 -14.81 14.86 15.92
C ASN A 310 -16.04 15.59 15.34
N ASP A 311 -15.86 16.45 14.33
CA ASP A 311 -16.97 17.15 13.66
C ASP A 311 -17.89 16.19 12.87
N LEU A 312 -17.43 14.95 12.65
CA LEU A 312 -18.17 13.88 11.99
C LEU A 312 -18.87 12.93 12.97
N GLU A 313 -18.85 13.25 14.26
CA GLU A 313 -19.58 12.47 15.26
C GLU A 313 -21.07 12.38 14.90
N ASN A 314 -21.62 11.18 14.98
CA ASN A 314 -22.96 10.77 14.58
C ASN A 314 -23.30 11.04 13.10
N LYS A 315 -22.31 11.33 12.25
CA LYS A 315 -22.46 11.53 10.80
C LYS A 315 -21.81 10.37 10.03
N LYS A 316 -22.42 10.04 8.88
CA LYS A 316 -21.81 9.11 7.92
C LYS A 316 -20.59 9.76 7.30
N HIS A 317 -19.47 9.05 7.30
CA HIS A 317 -18.25 9.50 6.65
C HIS A 317 -17.45 8.30 6.14
N PRO A 318 -16.60 8.51 5.14
CA PRO A 318 -15.87 7.40 4.56
C PRO A 318 -14.66 7.01 5.41
N VAL A 319 -14.38 5.71 5.48
CA VAL A 319 -13.18 5.14 6.11
C VAL A 319 -12.61 4.03 5.25
N LEU A 320 -11.31 3.81 5.35
CA LEU A 320 -10.61 2.77 4.59
C LEU A 320 -10.48 1.50 5.42
N ILE A 321 -11.06 0.40 4.96
CA ILE A 321 -10.90 -0.93 5.53
C ILE A 321 -9.67 -1.57 4.89
N VAL A 322 -8.72 -2.03 5.72
CA VAL A 322 -7.43 -2.58 5.28
C VAL A 322 -7.17 -4.00 5.79
N GLY A 323 -8.16 -4.63 6.43
CA GLY A 323 -7.99 -5.98 6.93
C GLY A 323 -9.04 -6.35 7.96
N TRP A 324 -8.87 -7.53 8.55
CA TRP A 324 -9.62 -8.00 9.71
C TRP A 324 -8.75 -8.95 10.54
N GLU A 325 -9.14 -9.14 11.79
CA GLU A 325 -8.50 -10.09 12.70
C GLU A 325 -9.55 -10.69 13.65
N ASN A 326 -9.18 -11.79 14.31
CA ASN A 326 -10.03 -12.44 15.29
C ASN A 326 -9.56 -12.01 16.68
N THR A 327 -10.45 -11.38 17.43
CA THR A 327 -10.21 -11.05 18.84
C THR A 327 -10.93 -12.03 19.74
N MET A 328 -10.65 -11.98 21.05
CA MET A 328 -11.37 -12.78 22.04
C MET A 328 -12.89 -12.53 22.04
N VAL A 329 -13.34 -11.37 21.56
CA VAL A 329 -14.75 -10.97 21.53
C VAL A 329 -15.40 -11.13 20.14
N GLY A 330 -14.67 -11.65 19.16
CA GLY A 330 -15.14 -11.86 17.79
C GLY A 330 -14.30 -11.15 16.74
N GLN A 331 -14.83 -11.10 15.51
CA GLN A 331 -14.13 -10.55 14.36
C GLN A 331 -14.23 -9.02 14.33
N VAL A 332 -13.11 -8.38 14.00
CA VAL A 332 -13.02 -6.92 13.88
C VAL A 332 -12.38 -6.53 12.56
N TRP A 333 -12.85 -5.44 11.96
CA TRP A 333 -12.23 -4.75 10.84
C TRP A 333 -11.05 -3.91 11.33
N ASN A 334 -9.95 -3.97 10.60
CA ASN A 334 -8.83 -3.04 10.73
C ASN A 334 -9.08 -1.85 9.81
N VAL A 335 -9.25 -0.67 10.39
CA VAL A 335 -9.56 0.55 9.63
C VAL A 335 -8.49 1.61 9.80
N LEU A 336 -8.18 2.28 8.68
CA LEU A 336 -7.35 3.46 8.64
C LEU A 336 -8.23 4.71 8.75
N PRO A 337 -8.01 5.54 9.77
CA PRO A 337 -8.71 6.80 9.89
C PRO A 337 -8.19 7.78 8.85
N ILE A 338 -9.10 8.58 8.29
CA ILE A 338 -8.77 9.59 7.30
C ILE A 338 -8.47 10.89 8.05
N VAL A 339 -7.28 10.98 8.65
CA VAL A 339 -6.91 12.11 9.52
C VAL A 339 -6.50 13.33 8.71
N SER A 340 -6.93 14.52 9.17
CA SER A 340 -6.29 15.79 8.80
C SER A 340 -4.92 15.88 9.47
N THR A 341 -3.85 15.55 8.77
CA THR A 341 -2.48 15.75 9.26
C THR A 341 -2.11 17.23 9.16
N SER A 342 -2.76 18.10 9.94
CA SER A 342 -2.31 19.47 10.18
C SER A 342 -1.29 19.54 11.32
N SER A 343 -1.34 18.59 12.27
CA SER A 343 -0.34 18.48 13.34
C SER A 343 0.77 17.51 12.92
N GLY A 344 1.94 18.05 12.55
CA GLY A 344 3.15 17.30 12.15
C GLY A 344 3.74 16.33 13.19
N THR A 345 2.98 15.97 14.23
CA THR A 345 3.27 14.85 15.11
C THR A 345 3.13 13.55 14.34
N LYS A 346 4.23 12.80 14.25
CA LYS A 346 4.28 11.41 13.79
C LYS A 346 3.44 10.53 14.73
N ALA A 347 2.11 10.63 14.63
CA ALA A 347 1.22 9.72 15.31
C ALA A 347 1.58 8.33 14.81
N GLN A 348 2.17 7.51 15.69
CA GLN A 348 2.51 6.15 15.35
C GLN A 348 1.23 5.45 14.93
N GLU A 349 1.27 5.00 13.70
CA GLU A 349 0.14 4.67 12.88
C GLU A 349 -0.47 3.36 13.39
N LYS A 350 -1.55 3.45 14.19
CA LYS A 350 -2.26 2.28 14.69
C LYS A 350 -3.62 2.20 14.02
N TYR A 351 -3.86 1.07 13.34
CA TYR A 351 -5.20 0.73 12.87
C TYR A 351 -6.20 0.82 14.02
N HIS A 352 -7.40 1.31 13.73
CA HIS A 352 -8.50 1.19 14.67
C HIS A 352 -9.25 -0.11 14.39
N LYS A 353 -9.70 -0.76 15.46
CA LYS A 353 -10.44 -2.02 15.40
C LYS A 353 -11.92 -1.71 15.54
N VAL A 354 -12.72 -2.17 14.58
CA VAL A 354 -14.17 -1.99 14.57
C VAL A 354 -14.84 -3.35 14.45
N ALA A 355 -15.63 -3.77 15.44
CA ALA A 355 -16.30 -5.06 15.38
C ALA A 355 -17.27 -5.17 14.19
N PHE A 356 -17.44 -6.38 13.67
CA PHE A 356 -18.34 -6.64 12.56
C PHE A 356 -19.79 -6.25 12.92
N GLY A 357 -20.54 -5.73 11.95
CA GLY A 357 -21.90 -5.25 12.15
C GLY A 357 -22.05 -3.97 12.99
N GLN A 358 -20.98 -3.45 13.60
CA GLN A 358 -21.04 -2.21 14.38
C GLN A 358 -20.86 -0.97 13.51
N TYR A 359 -21.47 0.14 13.95
CA TYR A 359 -21.33 1.47 13.34
C TYR A 359 -21.63 1.52 11.83
N ASN A 360 -22.40 0.55 11.34
CA ASN A 360 -22.73 0.36 9.92
C ASN A 360 -21.51 0.27 8.99
N ILE A 361 -20.34 -0.14 9.49
CA ILE A 361 -19.10 -0.10 8.71
C ILE A 361 -19.13 -0.99 7.46
N ASP A 362 -19.87 -2.10 7.52
CA ASP A 362 -19.96 -3.11 6.47
C ASP A 362 -21.23 -3.00 5.61
N LYS A 363 -22.11 -2.01 5.85
CA LYS A 363 -23.40 -1.89 5.16
C LYS A 363 -23.27 -1.40 3.71
N LYS A 364 -22.35 -0.47 3.44
CA LYS A 364 -22.13 0.10 2.10
C LYS A 364 -20.65 0.37 1.86
N CYS A 365 -19.99 -0.65 1.36
CA CYS A 365 -18.59 -0.58 0.96
C CYS A 365 -18.47 -0.36 -0.55
N LEU A 366 -17.56 0.52 -0.96
CA LEU A 366 -17.28 0.83 -2.36
C LEU A 366 -15.85 0.43 -2.69
N VAL A 367 -15.68 -0.06 -3.92
CA VAL A 367 -14.38 -0.27 -4.54
C VAL A 367 -14.37 0.26 -5.96
N PRO A 368 -13.23 0.69 -6.51
CA PRO A 368 -13.14 1.01 -7.93
C PRO A 368 -13.37 -0.26 -8.75
N SER A 369 -14.15 -0.14 -9.84
CA SER A 369 -14.40 -1.27 -10.77
C SER A 369 -13.15 -1.64 -11.57
N SER A 370 -12.23 -0.69 -11.75
CA SER A 370 -10.97 -0.96 -12.46
C SER A 370 -9.97 -1.67 -11.57
N ASN A 371 -9.23 -2.61 -12.17
CA ASN A 371 -8.05 -3.25 -11.59
C ASN A 371 -6.76 -2.43 -11.79
N PHE A 372 -6.83 -1.23 -12.39
CA PHE A 372 -5.69 -0.34 -12.67
C PHE A 372 -4.63 -0.87 -13.66
N GLU A 373 -4.74 -2.09 -14.21
CA GLU A 373 -3.74 -2.66 -15.14
C GLU A 373 -3.56 -1.82 -16.41
N LYS A 374 -4.65 -1.19 -16.86
CA LYS A 374 -4.69 -0.31 -18.03
C LYS A 374 -4.53 1.17 -17.70
N TRP A 375 -4.26 1.50 -16.43
CA TRP A 375 -4.14 2.87 -15.96
C TRP A 375 -2.69 3.21 -15.64
N SER A 376 -2.29 4.40 -16.08
CA SER A 376 -0.95 4.90 -15.85
C SER A 376 -0.92 5.74 -14.57
N TRP A 377 0.03 5.49 -13.67
CA TRP A 377 0.18 6.22 -12.40
C TRP A 377 0.30 7.73 -12.56
N GLN A 378 1.12 8.15 -13.52
CA GLN A 378 1.34 9.56 -13.80
C GLN A 378 0.68 9.94 -15.12
N ASN A 379 0.61 11.24 -15.36
CA ASN A 379 0.43 11.72 -16.71
C ASN A 379 1.82 12.12 -17.18
N GLY A 380 2.45 11.26 -17.97
CA GLY A 380 3.73 11.56 -18.59
C GLY A 380 3.53 11.72 -20.09
N PRO A 381 4.50 12.33 -20.79
CA PRO A 381 4.85 11.79 -22.08
C PRO A 381 5.41 10.37 -21.84
N TYR A 382 4.59 9.37 -22.13
CA TYR A 382 5.02 7.97 -22.11
C TYR A 382 5.63 7.61 -23.45
N PHE A 383 6.71 6.84 -23.42
CA PHE A 383 7.08 6.07 -24.59
C PHE A 383 6.40 4.71 -24.48
N GLU A 384 5.25 4.57 -25.15
CA GLU A 384 4.50 3.32 -25.19
C GLU A 384 5.16 2.34 -26.16
N TYR A 385 5.53 1.17 -25.67
CA TYR A 385 6.08 0.08 -26.47
C TYR A 385 5.30 -1.20 -26.22
N LYS A 386 5.00 -1.96 -27.29
CA LYS A 386 4.39 -3.27 -27.16
C LYS A 386 5.50 -4.30 -27.03
N PHE A 387 5.53 -5.00 -25.92
CA PHE A 387 6.46 -6.09 -25.72
C PHE A 387 5.85 -7.40 -26.20
N ASP A 388 6.57 -8.14 -27.05
CA ASP A 388 6.05 -9.37 -27.66
C ASP A 388 6.19 -10.62 -26.76
N MET A 389 6.84 -10.50 -25.60
CA MET A 389 6.97 -11.60 -24.62
C MET A 389 6.30 -11.24 -23.29
N ASP A 390 6.08 -12.21 -22.41
CA ASP A 390 5.60 -11.96 -21.06
C ASP A 390 6.73 -11.39 -20.20
N TYR A 391 7.06 -10.11 -20.44
CA TYR A 391 7.98 -9.34 -19.62
C TYR A 391 7.25 -8.95 -18.33
N SER A 392 7.01 -9.91 -17.43
CA SER A 392 6.58 -9.59 -16.07
C SER A 392 7.75 -9.06 -15.22
N LEU A 393 9.00 -9.38 -15.61
CA LEU A 393 10.20 -9.10 -14.83
C LEU A 393 11.07 -7.95 -15.32
N TRP A 394 10.76 -7.31 -16.46
CA TRP A 394 11.66 -6.27 -17.01
C TRP A 394 11.88 -5.10 -16.05
N GLY A 395 10.93 -4.79 -15.18
CA GLY A 395 11.14 -3.77 -14.13
C GLY A 395 12.32 -4.03 -13.19
N THR A 396 12.88 -5.25 -13.18
CA THR A 396 14.06 -5.63 -12.39
C THR A 396 15.38 -5.52 -13.16
N TRP A 397 15.33 -5.26 -14.47
CA TRP A 397 16.52 -5.25 -15.31
C TRP A 397 17.33 -3.96 -15.13
N ASP A 398 18.57 -3.99 -15.56
CA ASP A 398 19.43 -2.80 -15.53
C ASP A 398 19.28 -1.97 -16.81
N ARG A 399 18.95 -2.67 -17.91
CA ARG A 399 18.81 -2.12 -19.25
C ARG A 399 17.83 -2.97 -20.05
N ILE A 400 17.16 -2.35 -21.01
CA ILE A 400 16.45 -3.05 -22.08
C ILE A 400 16.92 -2.57 -23.45
N ASP A 401 17.09 -3.52 -24.37
CA ASP A 401 17.35 -3.22 -25.77
C ASP A 401 16.08 -3.54 -26.55
N ILE A 402 15.52 -2.54 -27.23
CA ILE A 402 14.31 -2.67 -28.03
C ILE A 402 14.59 -2.30 -29.48
N THR A 403 13.88 -2.93 -30.40
CA THR A 403 13.89 -2.54 -31.81
C THR A 403 12.65 -1.70 -32.09
N VAL A 404 12.86 -0.50 -32.63
CA VAL A 404 11.80 0.48 -32.90
C VAL A 404 11.86 0.92 -34.36
N THR A 405 10.73 1.29 -34.94
CA THR A 405 10.69 1.94 -36.27
C THR A 405 11.08 3.42 -36.18
N SER A 406 11.39 4.09 -37.30
CA SER A 406 11.66 5.54 -37.27
C SER A 406 10.47 6.35 -36.74
N LYS A 407 9.24 5.90 -36.99
CA LYS A 407 8.03 6.50 -36.40
C LYS A 407 8.01 6.40 -34.88
N GLN A 408 8.36 5.23 -34.33
CA GLN A 408 8.46 5.04 -32.88
C GLN A 408 9.64 5.81 -32.29
N LEU A 409 10.77 5.88 -33.00
CA LEU A 409 11.91 6.71 -32.60
C LEU A 409 11.52 8.19 -32.52
N GLY A 410 10.72 8.69 -33.46
CA GLY A 410 10.15 10.04 -33.41
C GLY A 410 9.22 10.25 -32.21
N ALA A 411 8.45 9.24 -31.80
CA ALA A 411 7.65 9.30 -30.57
C ALA A 411 8.53 9.33 -29.31
N LEU A 412 9.60 8.53 -29.27
CA LEU A 412 10.59 8.56 -28.18
C LEU A 412 11.27 9.93 -28.09
N SER A 413 11.68 10.48 -29.24
CA SER A 413 12.24 11.83 -29.37
C SER A 413 11.30 12.87 -28.77
N LYS A 414 10.01 12.86 -29.13
CA LYS A 414 9.00 13.76 -28.55
C LYS A 414 8.90 13.62 -27.03
N SER A 415 8.88 12.39 -26.51
CA SER A 415 8.83 12.14 -25.06
C SER A 415 10.08 12.60 -24.32
N LEU A 416 11.23 12.65 -25.02
CA LEU A 416 12.49 13.21 -24.55
C LEU A 416 12.66 14.70 -24.87
N GLY A 417 11.67 15.36 -25.47
CA GLY A 417 11.71 16.80 -25.79
C GLY A 417 12.48 17.17 -27.08
N GLY A 418 12.55 16.27 -28.05
CA GLY A 418 13.04 16.52 -29.41
C GLY A 418 14.41 15.92 -29.70
N ASP A 419 15.47 16.45 -29.12
CA ASP A 419 16.84 16.02 -29.45
C ASP A 419 17.28 14.77 -28.67
N LEU A 420 17.40 13.65 -29.40
CA LEU A 420 17.81 12.36 -28.84
C LEU A 420 19.29 12.32 -28.44
N ILE A 421 20.17 13.03 -29.15
CA ILE A 421 21.61 13.03 -28.85
C ILE A 421 21.83 13.79 -27.55
N SER A 422 21.27 15.00 -27.44
CA SER A 422 21.31 15.78 -26.19
C SER A 422 20.64 15.03 -25.04
N ALA A 423 19.52 14.34 -25.29
CA ALA A 423 18.85 13.53 -24.27
C ALA A 423 19.71 12.35 -23.77
N ALA A 424 20.45 11.68 -24.66
CA ALA A 424 21.36 10.60 -24.28
C ALA A 424 22.55 11.12 -23.45
N ILE A 425 23.21 12.19 -23.91
CA ILE A 425 24.36 12.81 -23.22
C ILE A 425 23.96 13.30 -21.83
N SER A 426 22.82 14.00 -21.72
CA SER A 426 22.30 14.53 -20.46
C SER A 426 21.62 13.49 -19.57
N LYS A 427 21.51 12.22 -20.02
CA LYS A 427 20.76 11.16 -19.35
C LYS A 427 19.34 11.60 -18.98
N LYS A 428 18.65 12.24 -19.92
CA LYS A 428 17.29 12.72 -19.72
C LYS A 428 16.36 11.53 -19.47
N LYS A 429 15.53 11.64 -18.42
CA LYS A 429 14.61 10.58 -18.02
C LYS A 429 13.40 10.53 -18.96
N VAL A 430 13.03 9.32 -19.37
CA VAL A 430 11.76 9.00 -20.04
C VAL A 430 11.11 7.84 -19.31
N THR A 431 9.78 7.82 -19.30
CA THR A 431 9.05 6.68 -18.75
C THR A 431 8.67 5.74 -19.89
N LEU A 432 9.31 4.57 -19.93
CA LEU A 432 8.93 3.47 -20.80
C LEU A 432 7.65 2.83 -20.23
N GLN A 433 6.66 2.58 -21.07
CA GLN A 433 5.38 2.00 -20.66
C GLN A 433 5.00 0.86 -21.60
N ASP A 434 4.55 -0.25 -21.03
CA ASP A 434 3.94 -1.32 -21.79
C ASP A 434 2.58 -0.86 -22.34
N LYS A 435 2.41 -0.93 -23.66
CA LYS A 435 1.20 -0.51 -24.36
C LYS A 435 -0.04 -1.31 -23.94
N GLU A 436 0.13 -2.60 -23.64
CA GLU A 436 -0.98 -3.51 -23.27
C GLU A 436 -1.22 -3.48 -21.76
N LYS A 437 -0.14 -3.35 -20.98
CA LYS A 437 -0.18 -3.27 -19.52
C LYS A 437 0.31 -1.90 -19.06
N LYS A 438 -0.48 -0.84 -19.26
CA LYS A 438 -0.08 0.56 -18.92
C LYS A 438 0.41 0.73 -17.49
N ALA A 439 -0.01 -0.17 -16.61
CA ALA A 439 0.51 -0.24 -15.26
C ALA A 439 2.04 -0.44 -15.20
N HIS A 440 2.58 -1.25 -16.09
CA HIS A 440 3.99 -1.58 -16.17
C HIS A 440 4.73 -0.43 -16.86
N SER A 441 5.31 0.44 -16.03
CA SER A 441 6.12 1.56 -16.48
C SER A 441 7.39 1.69 -15.66
N VAL A 442 8.48 2.09 -16.28
CA VAL A 442 9.78 2.25 -15.62
C VAL A 442 10.45 3.52 -16.10
N SER A 443 11.01 4.27 -15.17
CA SER A 443 11.86 5.42 -15.48
C SER A 443 13.18 4.93 -16.04
N CYS A 444 13.55 5.39 -17.23
CA CYS A 444 14.78 5.00 -17.92
C CYS A 444 15.46 6.21 -18.55
N THR A 445 16.70 6.04 -18.96
CA THR A 445 17.48 7.02 -19.72
C THR A 445 17.92 6.42 -21.03
N LEU A 446 18.01 7.24 -22.07
CA LEU A 446 18.49 6.79 -23.36
C LEU A 446 19.99 6.52 -23.29
N GLY A 447 20.40 5.26 -23.51
CA GLY A 447 21.79 4.84 -23.44
C GLY A 447 22.48 4.88 -24.81
N LYS A 448 22.05 3.99 -25.72
CA LYS A 448 22.65 3.86 -27.06
C LYS A 448 21.55 3.75 -28.12
N MET A 449 21.82 4.29 -29.31
CA MET A 449 21.00 4.08 -30.50
C MET A 449 21.88 3.62 -31.64
N VAL A 450 21.43 2.60 -32.38
CA VAL A 450 22.12 2.08 -33.56
C VAL A 450 21.10 1.91 -34.67
N HIS A 451 21.37 2.50 -35.83
CA HIS A 451 20.59 2.25 -37.04
C HIS A 451 20.87 0.83 -37.54
N ILE A 452 19.82 0.08 -37.89
CA ILE A 452 19.96 -1.25 -38.47
C ILE A 452 19.88 -1.08 -39.99
N GLU A 453 20.95 -1.40 -40.72
CA GLU A 453 21.06 -1.12 -42.17
C GLU A 453 19.97 -1.79 -43.00
N ASP A 454 19.46 -2.95 -42.56
CA ASP A 454 18.38 -3.71 -43.20
C ASP A 454 16.96 -3.20 -42.84
N GLY A 455 16.71 -1.89 -43.02
CA GLY A 455 15.38 -1.29 -43.05
C GLY A 455 15.17 -0.08 -42.13
N ASP A 456 13.92 0.38 -42.01
CA ASP A 456 13.52 1.54 -41.21
C ASP A 456 13.47 1.24 -39.70
N LYS A 457 14.54 0.63 -39.16
CA LYS A 457 14.58 0.11 -37.79
C LYS A 457 15.82 0.59 -37.04
N TRP A 458 15.61 0.82 -35.76
CA TRP A 458 16.62 1.30 -34.83
C TRP A 458 16.67 0.38 -33.63
N LYS A 459 17.88 -0.02 -33.22
CA LYS A 459 18.11 -0.65 -31.92
C LYS A 459 18.36 0.44 -30.90
N VAL A 460 17.48 0.53 -29.90
CA VAL A 460 17.55 1.52 -28.83
C VAL A 460 17.77 0.81 -27.50
N SER A 461 18.82 1.21 -26.80
CA SER A 461 19.13 0.77 -25.43
C SER A 461 18.62 1.81 -24.44
N LEU A 462 17.78 1.38 -23.50
CA LEU A 462 17.24 2.20 -22.42
C LEU A 462 17.75 1.65 -21.09
N ASP A 463 18.51 2.45 -20.36
CA ASP A 463 19.06 2.09 -19.06
C ASP A 463 18.06 2.46 -17.95
N PHE A 464 17.74 1.52 -17.06
CA PHE A 464 16.72 1.75 -16.03
C PHE A 464 17.29 2.55 -14.86
N VAL A 465 16.55 3.59 -14.47
CA VAL A 465 16.91 4.44 -13.35
C VAL A 465 16.58 3.68 -12.08
N LYS A 466 17.57 3.04 -11.47
CA LYS A 466 17.41 2.43 -10.15
C LYS A 466 17.18 3.52 -9.10
N PRO A 467 16.23 3.34 -8.19
CA PRO A 467 16.08 4.25 -7.05
C PRO A 467 17.40 4.24 -6.27
N SER A 468 18.00 5.42 -6.09
CA SER A 468 19.25 5.51 -5.35
C SER A 468 19.00 5.07 -3.91
N ILE A 469 19.71 4.05 -3.44
CA ILE A 469 19.56 3.50 -2.08
C ILE A 469 19.74 4.60 -0.99
N LYS A 470 20.38 5.72 -1.35
CA LYS A 470 20.57 6.89 -0.50
C LYS A 470 19.27 7.60 -0.07
N GLU A 471 18.13 7.40 -0.75
CA GLU A 471 16.84 7.99 -0.36
C GLU A 471 15.97 7.09 0.55
N VAL A 472 16.32 5.81 0.71
CA VAL A 472 15.61 4.87 1.59
C VAL A 472 16.37 4.62 2.90
N VAL A 473 17.36 5.46 3.22
CA VAL A 473 17.81 5.60 4.61
C VAL A 473 16.73 6.37 5.35
N ILE A 474 15.69 5.64 5.75
CA ILE A 474 14.84 6.02 6.87
C ILE A 474 15.78 6.46 7.97
N LYS A 475 15.62 7.70 8.42
CA LYS A 475 16.24 8.27 9.60
C LYS A 475 15.92 7.39 10.83
N SER A 476 16.57 6.23 10.96
CA SER A 476 16.72 5.56 12.23
C SER A 476 17.72 6.40 13.02
N LYS A 477 17.21 7.46 13.66
CA LYS A 477 17.97 8.16 14.70
C LYS A 477 18.25 7.12 15.77
N SER A 478 19.44 6.54 15.72
CA SER A 478 20.08 5.91 16.87
C SER A 478 20.07 6.93 17.99
N SER A 479 19.29 6.66 19.02
CA SER A 479 19.34 7.34 20.30
C SER A 479 20.74 7.14 20.86
N LYS A 480 21.57 8.19 20.79
CA LYS A 480 22.78 8.27 21.61
C LYS A 480 22.34 8.13 23.08
N MET A 481 22.62 6.97 23.69
CA MET A 481 22.76 6.89 25.13
C MET A 481 23.86 7.86 25.51
N LYS A 482 23.54 8.83 26.36
CA LYS A 482 24.55 9.54 27.13
C LYS A 482 25.03 8.55 28.19
N GLU A 483 26.31 8.19 28.13
CA GLU A 483 27.02 7.76 29.33
C GLU A 483 26.90 8.90 30.36
N VAL A 484 26.38 8.53 31.53
CA VAL A 484 26.53 9.32 32.75
C VAL A 484 27.72 8.70 33.44
N ASP A 485 28.83 9.42 33.48
CA ASP A 485 29.97 9.08 34.34
C ASP A 485 29.49 9.08 35.79
N CYS A 486 29.78 7.98 36.49
CA CYS A 486 29.82 7.91 37.95
C CYS A 486 31.28 7.81 38.37
#